data_AF-A0A844DRS2-F1
#
_entry.id   AF-A0A844DRS2-F1
#
_cell.length_a   1.000
_cell.length_b   1.000
_cell.length_c   1.000
_cell.angle_alpha   90.00
_cell.angle_beta   90.00
_cell.angle_gamma   90.00
#
_symmetry.space_group_name_H-M   'P 1'
#
loop_
_entity.id
_entity.type
_entity.pdbx_description
1 polymer ?
#
loop_
_entity_poly.entity_id
_entity_poly.type
_entity_poly.pdbx_seq_one_letter_code
_entity_poly.pdbx_strand_id
1 'polypeptide(L)'
;MRDNCVIFTTPERQELRVVFDPDGTPFFCGPDLAAIAGYEQPRKAVTGGNQGVNRIESVLRKVPWDNGMRRGRCDFTCFSAENAVKLLCRRPAPYAAIRWLEDEVIPKTQEMGEEVARTYPAWNKKPAQQEPTELPQSLKPEPEAFKREPMQAGGGELIERLDNIILECVLLKKELSKAK
;
A
#
# COMPACT_ATOMS: atom_id res chain seq x y z
N MET A 1 5.82 6.97 1.54
CA MET A 1 4.40 6.68 1.18
C MET A 1 3.67 6.44 2.49
N ARG A 2 2.56 7.13 2.74
CA ARG A 2 1.77 6.92 3.98
C ARG A 2 1.19 5.50 4.01
N ASP A 3 0.85 5.04 5.20
CA ASP A 3 0.25 3.74 5.40
C ASP A 3 -1.22 3.74 4.96
N ASN A 4 -1.48 3.27 3.73
CA ASN A 4 -2.82 2.95 3.22
C ASN A 4 -3.41 1.71 3.93
N CYS A 5 -3.20 1.60 5.24
CA CYS A 5 -3.63 0.48 6.05
C CYS A 5 -4.23 1.02 7.34
N VAL A 6 -5.40 0.51 7.68
CA VAL A 6 -6.08 0.78 8.95
C VAL A 6 -6.08 -0.52 9.74
N ILE A 7 -5.96 -0.39 11.07
CA ILE A 7 -5.98 -1.54 11.98
C ILE A 7 -7.22 -1.40 12.84
N PHE A 8 -8.08 -2.42 12.79
CA PHE A 8 -9.20 -2.57 13.69
C PHE A 8 -8.83 -3.58 14.77
N THR A 9 -9.34 -3.40 15.97
CA THR A 9 -9.03 -4.31 17.08
C THR A 9 -10.32 -4.83 17.69
N THR A 10 -10.42 -6.14 17.88
CA THR A 10 -11.54 -6.76 18.58
C THR A 10 -11.44 -6.50 20.09
N PRO A 11 -12.53 -6.69 20.87
CA PRO A 11 -12.49 -6.60 22.33
C PRO A 11 -11.45 -7.54 22.97
N GLU A 12 -11.17 -8.67 22.29
CA GLU A 12 -10.18 -9.68 22.69
C GLU A 12 -8.75 -9.31 22.28
N ARG A 13 -8.52 -8.08 21.82
CA ARG A 13 -7.23 -7.53 21.36
C ARG A 13 -6.66 -8.24 20.12
N GLN A 14 -7.50 -8.85 19.31
CA GLN A 14 -7.08 -9.36 18.00
C GLN A 14 -7.11 -8.22 16.99
N GLU A 15 -6.07 -8.12 16.16
CA GLU A 15 -5.95 -7.06 15.17
C GLU A 15 -6.40 -7.55 13.79
N LEU A 16 -7.17 -6.72 13.10
CA LEU A 16 -7.58 -6.88 11.71
C LEU A 16 -7.02 -5.71 10.89
N ARG A 17 -6.05 -6.02 10.03
CA ARG A 17 -5.48 -5.04 9.10
C ARG A 17 -6.33 -4.97 7.82
N VAL A 18 -6.68 -3.76 7.42
CA VAL A 18 -7.41 -3.47 6.20
C VAL A 18 -6.57 -2.53 5.33
N VAL A 19 -6.27 -2.96 4.11
CA VAL A 19 -5.48 -2.19 3.14
C VAL A 19 -6.41 -1.58 2.10
N PHE A 20 -6.15 -0.33 1.75
CA PHE A 20 -6.89 0.38 0.72
C PHE A 20 -6.11 0.44 -0.58
N ASP A 21 -6.83 0.14 -1.65
CA ASP A 21 -6.36 0.37 -2.99
C ASP A 21 -6.43 1.85 -3.39
N PRO A 22 -5.71 2.22 -4.47
CA PRO A 22 -5.84 3.53 -5.11
C PRO A 22 -7.28 3.98 -5.33
N ASP A 23 -8.12 3.02 -5.73
CA ASP A 23 -9.53 3.23 -6.07
C ASP A 23 -10.42 3.30 -4.82
N GLY A 24 -9.84 3.24 -3.62
CA GLY A 24 -10.56 3.24 -2.35
C GLY A 24 -11.09 1.87 -1.92
N THR A 25 -10.96 0.84 -2.75
CA THR A 25 -11.47 -0.50 -2.41
C THR A 25 -10.75 -1.09 -1.20
N PRO A 26 -11.48 -1.49 -0.13
CA PRO A 26 -10.89 -2.10 1.05
C PRO A 26 -10.62 -3.59 0.86
N PHE A 27 -9.44 -4.03 1.30
CA PHE A 27 -9.02 -5.44 1.33
C PHE A 27 -8.63 -5.86 2.75
N PHE A 28 -9.26 -6.92 3.23
CA PHE A 28 -9.11 -7.43 4.60
C PHE A 28 -8.02 -8.49 4.65
N CYS A 29 -7.07 -8.36 5.58
CA CYS A 29 -5.98 -9.31 5.75
C CYS A 29 -6.51 -10.70 6.13
N GLY A 30 -6.27 -11.69 5.28
CA GLY A 30 -6.80 -13.03 5.45
C GLY A 30 -6.31 -13.74 6.72
N PRO A 31 -5.00 -13.77 7.01
CA PRO A 31 -4.51 -14.39 8.24
C PRO A 31 -5.06 -13.76 9.51
N ASP A 32 -5.36 -12.46 9.50
CA ASP A 32 -5.97 -11.78 10.65
C ASP A 32 -7.42 -12.24 10.83
N LEU A 33 -8.21 -12.30 9.75
CA LEU A 33 -9.57 -12.86 9.76
C LEU A 33 -9.58 -14.32 10.24
N ALA A 34 -8.62 -15.13 9.79
CA ALA A 34 -8.50 -16.51 10.22
C ALA A 34 -8.09 -16.62 11.70
N ALA A 35 -7.29 -15.70 12.23
CA ALA A 35 -7.00 -15.65 13.66
C ALA A 35 -8.26 -15.31 14.48
N ILE A 36 -9.05 -14.33 14.01
CA ILE A 36 -10.33 -13.94 14.62
C ILE A 36 -11.35 -15.09 14.57
N ALA A 37 -11.37 -15.86 13.47
CA ALA A 37 -12.18 -17.07 13.36
C ALA A 37 -11.66 -18.28 14.17
N GLY A 38 -10.57 -18.12 14.93
CA GLY A 38 -10.03 -19.16 15.81
C GLY A 38 -9.25 -20.26 15.10
N TYR A 39 -8.71 -20.01 13.91
CA TYR A 39 -7.79 -20.96 13.27
C TYR A 39 -6.47 -21.06 14.04
N GLU A 40 -6.03 -22.28 14.36
CA GLU A 40 -4.73 -22.52 15.00
C GLU A 40 -3.55 -22.12 14.11
N GLN A 41 -3.71 -22.27 12.79
CA GLN A 41 -2.69 -21.91 11.80
C GLN A 41 -3.27 -20.93 10.74
N PRO A 42 -3.48 -19.65 11.09
CA PRO A 42 -4.22 -18.70 10.26
C PRO A 42 -3.62 -18.50 8.86
N ARG A 43 -2.28 -18.42 8.75
CA ARG A 43 -1.61 -18.29 7.45
C ARG A 43 -1.88 -19.47 6.53
N LYS A 44 -1.79 -20.71 7.03
CA LYS A 44 -2.00 -21.92 6.22
C LYS A 44 -3.47 -22.10 5.85
N ALA A 45 -4.39 -21.73 6.73
CA ALA A 45 -5.83 -21.78 6.46
C ALA A 45 -6.20 -20.96 5.21
N VAL A 46 -5.54 -19.82 5.04
CA VAL A 46 -5.82 -18.87 3.96
C VAL A 46 -5.03 -19.19 2.69
N THR A 47 -3.75 -19.56 2.78
CA THR A 47 -2.91 -19.82 1.59
C THR A 47 -3.07 -21.23 1.04
N GLY A 48 -3.08 -22.25 1.91
CA GLY A 48 -3.20 -23.66 1.54
C GLY A 48 -4.63 -24.19 1.63
N GLY A 49 -5.37 -23.81 2.68
CA GLY A 49 -6.74 -24.28 2.93
C GLY A 49 -7.81 -23.71 1.97
N ASN A 50 -7.45 -22.67 1.22
CA ASN A 50 -8.32 -22.04 0.24
C ASN A 50 -8.21 -22.68 -1.18
N GLN A 51 -7.52 -23.81 -1.32
CA GLN A 51 -7.43 -24.56 -2.58
C GLN A 51 -8.46 -25.71 -2.56
N GLY A 52 -9.53 -25.58 -3.35
CA GLY A 52 -10.58 -26.61 -3.45
C GLY A 52 -11.87 -26.10 -4.08
N VAL A 53 -12.93 -26.92 -4.03
CA VAL A 53 -14.25 -26.61 -4.63
C VAL A 53 -14.91 -25.39 -3.98
N ASN A 54 -14.65 -25.16 -2.69
CA ASN A 54 -15.11 -23.98 -1.93
C ASN A 54 -14.05 -22.87 -1.86
N ARG A 55 -13.35 -22.61 -2.97
CA ARG A 55 -12.35 -21.55 -3.04
C ARG A 55 -13.04 -20.19 -2.93
N ILE A 56 -12.60 -19.41 -1.95
CA ILE A 56 -12.98 -18.01 -1.80
C ILE A 56 -11.99 -17.17 -2.61
N GLU A 57 -12.48 -16.25 -3.41
CA GLU A 57 -11.61 -15.38 -4.20
C GLU A 57 -10.79 -14.46 -3.29
N SER A 58 -9.48 -14.39 -3.55
CA SER A 58 -8.52 -13.69 -2.72
C SER A 58 -7.45 -13.01 -3.57
N VAL A 59 -6.95 -11.87 -3.11
CA VAL A 59 -5.95 -11.05 -3.80
C VAL A 59 -4.72 -10.87 -2.90
N LEU A 60 -3.52 -10.86 -3.49
CA LEU A 60 -2.29 -10.55 -2.74
C LEU A 60 -2.13 -9.03 -2.61
N ARG A 61 -1.98 -8.56 -1.37
CA ARG A 61 -1.74 -7.13 -1.08
C ARG A 61 -0.58 -6.96 -0.11
N LYS A 62 0.11 -5.83 -0.24
CA LYS A 62 1.21 -5.42 0.64
C LYS A 62 0.66 -4.86 1.94
N VAL A 63 0.58 -5.70 2.96
CA VAL A 63 0.14 -5.33 4.30
C VAL A 63 1.37 -5.00 5.16
N PRO A 64 1.31 -3.96 6.01
CA PRO A 64 2.33 -3.72 7.02
C PRO A 64 2.51 -4.94 7.93
N TRP A 65 3.74 -5.41 8.07
CA TRP A 65 4.12 -6.48 8.99
C TRP A 65 5.23 -5.98 9.91
N ASP A 66 4.97 -6.10 11.20
CA ASP A 66 5.95 -5.93 12.25
C ASP A 66 5.99 -7.20 13.10
N ASN A 67 7.19 -7.72 13.38
CA ASN A 67 7.40 -8.81 14.34
C ASN A 67 8.30 -8.40 15.51
N GLY A 68 8.52 -7.10 15.71
CA GLY A 68 9.43 -6.53 16.70
C GLY A 68 10.91 -6.54 16.28
N MET A 69 11.30 -7.40 15.35
CA MET A 69 12.69 -7.53 14.86
C MET A 69 12.87 -7.08 13.41
N ARG A 70 11.81 -7.20 12.61
CA ARG A 70 11.73 -6.78 11.22
C ARG A 70 10.39 -6.10 11.02
N ARG A 71 10.47 -4.90 10.44
CA ARG A 71 9.31 -4.13 10.01
C ARG A 71 9.39 -3.91 8.52
N GLY A 72 8.26 -4.06 7.84
CA GLY A 72 8.18 -3.84 6.40
C GLY A 72 6.78 -4.07 5.87
N ARG A 73 6.69 -4.23 4.55
CA ARG A 73 5.47 -4.69 3.90
C ARG A 73 5.71 -6.03 3.26
N CYS A 74 4.83 -6.97 3.53
CA CYS A 74 4.86 -8.28 2.91
C CYS A 74 3.53 -8.56 2.22
N ASP A 75 3.59 -9.44 1.23
CA ASP A 75 2.40 -9.85 0.50
C ASP A 75 1.62 -10.84 1.35
N PHE A 76 0.39 -10.45 1.66
CA PHE A 76 -0.59 -11.30 2.34
C PHE A 76 -1.78 -11.53 1.44
N THR A 77 -2.36 -12.72 1.56
CA THR A 77 -3.66 -13.04 0.96
C THR A 77 -4.73 -12.24 1.68
N CYS A 78 -5.42 -11.39 0.94
CA CYS A 78 -6.48 -10.51 1.41
C CYS A 78 -7.78 -10.80 0.67
N PHE A 79 -8.90 -10.42 1.28
CA PHE A 79 -10.25 -10.67 0.77
C PHE A 79 -11.01 -9.35 0.60
N SER A 80 -11.97 -9.33 -0.32
CA SER A 80 -13.00 -8.28 -0.37
C SER A 80 -13.95 -8.41 0.84
N ALA A 81 -14.78 -7.39 1.09
CA ALA A 81 -15.75 -7.41 2.20
C ALA A 81 -16.63 -8.67 2.18
N GLU A 82 -17.24 -8.99 1.03
CA GLU A 82 -18.09 -10.18 0.88
C GLU A 82 -17.32 -11.48 1.13
N ASN A 83 -16.09 -11.56 0.61
CA ASN A 83 -15.27 -12.76 0.72
C ASN A 83 -14.69 -12.94 2.13
N ALA A 84 -14.48 -11.84 2.86
CA ALA A 84 -14.12 -11.87 4.27
C ALA A 84 -15.24 -12.50 5.12
N VAL A 85 -16.49 -12.11 4.89
CA VAL A 85 -17.65 -12.72 5.56
C VAL A 85 -17.76 -14.21 5.20
N LYS A 86 -17.63 -14.57 3.91
CA LYS A 86 -17.62 -15.99 3.48
C LYS A 86 -16.54 -16.80 4.20
N LEU A 87 -15.37 -16.22 4.45
CA LEU A 87 -14.29 -16.88 5.18
C LEU A 87 -14.68 -17.13 6.64
N LEU A 88 -15.28 -16.14 7.32
CA LEU A 88 -15.76 -16.30 8.70
C LEU A 88 -16.93 -17.29 8.82
N CYS A 89 -17.72 -17.47 7.76
CA CYS A 89 -18.80 -18.46 7.74
C CYS A 89 -18.32 -19.90 7.45
N ARG A 90 -17.12 -20.08 6.86
CA ARG A 90 -16.61 -21.41 6.48
C ARG A 90 -16.28 -22.31 7.68
N ARG A 91 -15.82 -21.71 8.77
CA ARG A 91 -15.74 -22.32 10.10
C ARG A 91 -16.48 -21.35 10.99
N PRO A 92 -17.50 -21.78 11.75
CA PRO A 92 -18.30 -20.84 12.53
C PRO A 92 -17.39 -20.09 13.52
N ALA A 93 -16.99 -18.88 13.13
CA ALA A 93 -16.32 -17.93 13.99
C ALA A 93 -17.30 -17.54 15.11
N PRO A 94 -16.80 -17.00 16.23
CA PRO A 94 -17.67 -16.44 17.25
C PRO A 94 -18.67 -15.46 16.61
N TYR A 95 -19.96 -15.61 16.89
CA TYR A 95 -21.00 -14.79 16.27
C TYR A 95 -20.76 -13.28 16.46
N ALA A 96 -20.17 -12.91 17.61
CA ALA A 96 -19.74 -11.55 17.90
C ALA A 96 -18.74 -11.00 16.88
N ALA A 97 -17.79 -11.82 16.40
CA ALA A 97 -16.80 -11.40 15.42
C ALA A 97 -17.42 -11.19 14.02
N ILE A 98 -18.40 -12.01 13.65
CA ILE A 98 -19.13 -11.87 12.37
C ILE A 98 -19.93 -10.56 12.40
N ARG A 99 -20.72 -10.34 13.46
CA ARG A 99 -21.49 -9.10 13.63
C ARG A 99 -20.60 -7.86 13.68
N TRP A 100 -19.48 -7.93 14.39
CA TRP A 100 -18.52 -6.84 14.44
C TRP A 100 -17.95 -6.50 13.05
N LEU A 101 -17.60 -7.52 12.25
CA LEU A 101 -17.13 -7.29 10.87
C LEU A 101 -18.23 -6.65 10.01
N GLU A 102 -19.44 -7.17 10.06
CA GLU A 102 -20.58 -6.72 9.23
C GLU A 102 -21.12 -5.35 9.63
N ASP A 103 -21.33 -5.10 10.91
CA ASP A 103 -21.99 -3.89 11.41
C ASP A 103 -21.02 -2.72 11.61
N GLU A 104 -19.77 -3.00 11.98
CA GLU A 104 -18.82 -1.94 12.33
C GLU A 104 -17.72 -1.79 11.28
N VAL A 105 -17.01 -2.86 10.96
CA VAL A 105 -15.77 -2.75 10.17
C VAL A 105 -16.09 -2.48 8.70
N ILE A 106 -16.98 -3.26 8.08
CA ILE A 106 -17.29 -3.11 6.65
C ILE A 106 -17.81 -1.69 6.35
N PRO A 107 -18.81 -1.14 7.08
CA PRO A 107 -19.30 0.21 6.80
C PRO A 107 -18.23 1.29 7.00
N LYS A 108 -17.46 1.23 8.10
CA LYS A 108 -16.36 2.18 8.35
C LYS A 108 -15.30 2.12 7.24
N THR A 109 -14.93 0.93 6.79
CA THR A 109 -13.96 0.79 5.70
C THR A 109 -14.50 1.27 4.36
N GLN A 110 -15.80 1.17 4.10
CA GLN A 110 -16.38 1.74 2.88
C GLN A 110 -16.32 3.27 2.89
N GLU A 111 -16.70 3.90 4.01
CA GLU A 111 -16.60 5.36 4.19
C GLU A 111 -15.16 5.85 4.02
N MET A 112 -14.21 5.21 4.73
CA MET A 112 -12.78 5.53 4.59
C MET A 112 -12.26 5.26 3.18
N GLY A 113 -12.76 4.23 2.51
CA GLY A 113 -12.42 3.89 1.13
C GLY A 113 -12.79 5.01 0.17
N GLU A 114 -13.99 5.60 0.32
CA GLU A 114 -14.39 6.76 -0.47
C GLU A 114 -13.49 7.98 -0.25
N GLU A 115 -13.09 8.24 1.00
CA GLU A 115 -12.15 9.32 1.30
C GLU A 115 -10.79 9.08 0.64
N VAL A 116 -10.30 7.84 0.67
CA VAL A 116 -9.07 7.45 -0.01
C VAL A 116 -9.21 7.65 -1.51
N ALA A 117 -10.30 7.19 -2.13
CA ALA A 117 -10.56 7.35 -3.57
C ALA A 117 -10.64 8.83 -3.99
N ARG A 118 -11.24 9.70 -3.17
CA ARG A 118 -11.29 11.16 -3.41
C ARG A 118 -9.93 11.83 -3.26
N THR A 119 -9.13 11.35 -2.31
CA THR A 119 -7.81 11.95 -1.99
C THR A 119 -6.71 11.44 -2.91
N TYR A 120 -6.85 10.23 -3.48
CA TYR A 120 -5.82 9.59 -4.30
C TYR A 120 -5.44 10.38 -5.58
N PRO A 121 -6.36 11.05 -6.30
CA PRO A 121 -6.01 11.93 -7.41
C PRO A 121 -5.19 13.15 -6.99
N ALA A 122 -5.40 13.68 -5.78
CA ALA A 122 -4.60 14.76 -5.22
C ALA A 122 -3.22 14.27 -4.76
N TRP A 123 -3.10 13.00 -4.38
CA TRP A 123 -1.88 12.34 -3.93
C TRP A 123 -0.85 12.11 -5.06
N ASN A 124 -1.32 11.93 -6.31
CA ASN A 124 -0.43 11.69 -7.46
C ASN A 124 0.13 12.99 -8.07
N LYS A 125 -0.28 14.16 -7.56
CA LYS A 125 0.44 15.40 -7.82
C LYS A 125 1.70 15.36 -6.94
N LYS A 126 2.88 15.20 -7.58
CA LYS A 126 4.13 15.69 -6.95
C LYS A 126 3.82 17.08 -6.39
N PRO A 127 4.26 17.44 -5.17
CA PRO A 127 4.09 18.82 -4.73
C PRO A 127 4.70 19.68 -5.82
N ALA A 128 3.85 20.41 -6.55
CA ALA A 128 4.30 21.37 -7.53
C ALA A 128 5.25 22.26 -6.74
N GLN A 129 6.49 22.35 -7.20
CA GLN A 129 7.38 23.41 -6.80
C GLN A 129 6.52 24.67 -6.77
N GLN A 130 6.50 25.32 -5.62
CA GLN A 130 5.82 26.59 -5.46
C GLN A 130 6.33 27.48 -6.59
N GLU A 131 5.52 27.65 -7.63
CA GLU A 131 5.73 28.74 -8.57
C GLU A 131 5.59 30.00 -7.72
N PRO A 132 6.63 30.83 -7.59
CA PRO A 132 6.49 32.10 -6.91
C PRO A 132 5.47 32.89 -7.72
N THR A 133 4.31 33.10 -7.11
CA THR A 133 3.28 34.00 -7.60
C THR A 133 3.94 35.36 -7.86
N GLU A 134 4.07 35.71 -9.14
CA GLU A 134 4.36 37.08 -9.55
C GLU A 134 3.26 38.01 -9.03
N LEU A 135 3.67 39.19 -8.55
CA LEU A 135 3.04 40.52 -8.66
C LEU A 135 3.62 41.44 -7.55
N PRO A 136 3.68 42.78 -7.72
CA PRO A 136 4.35 43.54 -8.78
C PRO A 136 5.39 44.55 -8.21
N GLN A 137 6.16 45.12 -9.13
CA GLN A 137 7.31 46.03 -8.98
C GLN A 137 7.13 47.23 -8.02
N SER A 138 8.14 47.49 -7.19
CA SER A 138 8.39 48.80 -6.56
C SER A 138 9.87 48.98 -6.19
N LEU A 139 10.60 49.62 -7.10
CA LEU A 139 11.89 50.35 -7.01
C LEU A 139 12.53 50.56 -5.61
N LYS A 140 13.76 50.04 -5.40
CA LYS A 140 15.03 50.80 -5.17
C LYS A 140 16.22 49.86 -4.79
N PRO A 141 17.48 50.29 -5.00
CA PRO A 141 18.61 49.40 -5.37
C PRO A 141 19.48 48.87 -4.20
N GLU A 142 20.26 47.81 -4.51
CA GLU A 142 21.25 47.11 -3.68
C GLU A 142 22.41 48.00 -3.14
N PRO A 143 23.23 47.47 -2.20
CA PRO A 143 24.47 46.81 -2.65
C PRO A 143 24.80 45.47 -1.94
N GLU A 144 25.21 44.52 -2.76
CA GLU A 144 26.24 43.48 -2.60
C GLU A 144 26.57 42.89 -1.21
N ALA A 145 26.40 41.56 -1.08
CA ALA A 145 27.48 40.59 -0.82
C ALA A 145 26.93 39.28 -0.21
N PHE A 146 26.82 38.21 -1.02
CA PHE A 146 27.25 36.86 -0.62
C PHE A 146 27.13 35.91 -1.82
N LYS A 147 28.27 35.58 -2.44
CA LYS A 147 28.36 34.44 -3.35
C LYS A 147 28.04 33.18 -2.55
N ARG A 148 26.92 32.51 -2.86
CA ARG A 148 26.71 31.09 -2.53
C ARG A 148 26.55 30.35 -3.84
N GLU A 149 27.50 29.47 -4.09
CA GLU A 149 27.52 28.55 -5.22
C GLU A 149 26.23 27.71 -5.25
N PRO A 150 25.70 27.34 -6.43
CA PRO A 150 24.56 26.44 -6.49
C PRO A 150 25.01 25.03 -6.05
N MET A 151 24.48 24.56 -4.92
CA MET A 151 24.53 23.14 -4.54
C MET A 151 23.95 22.34 -5.70
N GLN A 152 24.82 21.61 -6.40
CA GLN A 152 24.47 20.64 -7.41
C GLN A 152 23.42 19.67 -6.84
N ALA A 153 22.27 19.62 -7.49
CA ALA A 153 21.28 18.59 -7.29
C ALA A 153 21.88 17.24 -7.72
N GLY A 154 22.41 16.48 -6.77
CA GLY A 154 23.00 15.14 -6.95
C GLY A 154 22.02 14.04 -7.44
N GLY A 155 20.89 14.43 -8.03
CA GLY A 155 19.96 13.52 -8.72
C GLY A 155 20.30 13.33 -10.20
N GLY A 156 20.98 14.28 -10.83
CA GLY A 156 21.36 14.19 -12.25
C GLY A 156 22.34 13.06 -12.53
N GLU A 157 23.42 12.98 -11.75
CA GLU A 157 24.45 11.92 -11.89
C GLU A 157 23.90 10.51 -11.68
N LEU A 158 22.93 10.34 -10.78
CA LEU A 158 22.33 9.03 -10.51
C LEU A 158 21.44 8.57 -11.66
N ILE A 159 20.73 9.51 -12.29
CA ILE A 159 19.88 9.24 -13.46
C ILE A 159 20.76 8.93 -14.68
N GLU A 160 21.80 9.72 -14.92
CA GLU A 160 22.76 9.45 -16.00
C GLU A 160 23.45 8.09 -15.83
N ARG A 161 23.80 7.71 -14.59
CA ARG A 161 24.34 6.37 -14.31
C ARG A 161 23.34 5.26 -14.60
N LEU A 162 22.05 5.48 -14.30
CA LEU A 162 20.99 4.51 -14.60
C LEU A 162 20.82 4.33 -16.12
N ASP A 163 20.80 5.44 -16.87
CA ASP A 163 20.66 5.42 -18.33
C ASP A 163 21.84 4.71 -19.01
N ASN A 164 23.07 4.92 -18.51
CA ASN A 164 24.25 4.20 -18.99
C ASN A 164 24.16 2.68 -18.77
N ILE A 165 23.69 2.25 -17.59
CA ILE A 165 23.50 0.82 -17.29
C ILE A 165 22.44 0.20 -18.22
N ILE A 166 21.35 0.92 -18.47
CA ILE A 166 20.28 0.47 -19.38
C ILE A 166 20.84 0.30 -20.81
N LEU A 167 21.63 1.27 -21.28
CA LEU A 167 22.28 1.20 -22.59
C LEU A 167 23.21 0.00 -22.73
N GLU A 168 24.08 -0.26 -21.75
CA GLU A 168 24.96 -1.43 -21.74
C GLU A 168 24.17 -2.74 -21.80
N CYS A 169 23.08 -2.85 -21.02
CA CYS A 169 22.22 -4.03 -21.04
C CYS A 169 21.56 -4.26 -22.42
N VAL A 170 21.13 -3.20 -23.09
CA VAL A 170 20.53 -3.27 -24.43
C VAL A 170 21.57 -3.72 -25.47
N LEU A 171 22.80 -3.21 -25.38
CA LEU A 171 23.89 -3.58 -26.27
C LEU A 171 24.30 -5.06 -26.09
N LEU A 172 24.46 -5.51 -24.84
CA LEU A 172 24.75 -6.91 -24.53
C LEU A 172 23.66 -7.85 -25.06
N LYS A 173 22.38 -7.47 -24.89
CA LYS A 173 21.26 -8.24 -25.44
C LYS A 173 21.32 -8.35 -26.96
N LYS A 174 21.73 -7.28 -27.64
CA LYS A 174 21.91 -7.25 -29.11
C LYS A 174 23.07 -8.13 -29.55
N GLU A 175 24.19 -8.13 -28.84
CA GLU A 175 25.32 -9.02 -29.13
C GLU A 175 24.95 -10.49 -28.93
N LEU A 176 24.30 -10.83 -27.82
CA LEU A 176 23.79 -12.18 -27.56
C LEU A 176 22.79 -12.65 -28.62
N SER A 177 21.96 -11.74 -29.15
CA SER A 177 21.02 -12.07 -30.22
C SER A 177 21.68 -12.35 -31.58
N LYS A 178 22.89 -11.83 -31.81
CA LYS A 178 23.68 -12.05 -33.03
C LYS A 178 24.60 -13.27 -32.92
N ALA A 179 24.93 -13.69 -31.71
CA ALA A 179 25.76 -14.86 -31.42
C ALA A 179 24.97 -16.19 -31.44
N LYS A 180 23.78 -16.21 -32.05
CA LYS A 180 22.86 -17.35 -32.11
C LYS A 180 22.53 -17.69 -33.56
#